data_AF-A0A7X0LF33-F1
#
_entry.id   AF-A0A7X0LF33-F1
#
_cell.length_a   1.000
_cell.length_b   1.000
_cell.length_c   1.000
_cell.angle_alpha   90.00
_cell.angle_beta   90.00
_cell.angle_gamma   90.00
#
_symmetry.space_group_name_H-M   'P 1'
#
loop_
_entity.id
_entity.type
_entity.pdbx_description
1 polymer ?
#
loop_
_entity_poly.entity_id
_entity_poly.type
_entity_poly.pdbx_seq_one_letter_code
_entity_poly.pdbx_strand_id
1 'polypeptide(L)'
;MTRYMIRAEVDKVTGASGNWLGDGLDGIAGQDSGLWVPGIDYMAGWREARESADRLNRALLRVGFELSAVRAVASTDEDGRGVVRLTGRPADLDRLAVLLEARAESDGGAT
;
A
#
# COMPACT_ATOMS: atom_id res chain seq x y z
N MET A 1 -20.52 50.62 -4.56
CA MET A 1 -20.43 49.17 -4.28
C MET A 1 -18.99 48.75 -4.49
N THR A 2 -18.07 49.00 -3.53
CA THR A 2 -17.73 48.22 -2.31
C THR A 2 -16.61 47.17 -2.55
N ARG A 3 -15.36 47.63 -2.37
CA ARG A 3 -14.19 47.07 -1.63
C ARG A 3 -14.03 45.55 -1.43
N TYR A 4 -12.84 45.00 -1.72
CA TYR A 4 -11.91 44.38 -0.72
C TYR A 4 -10.47 44.17 -1.27
N MET A 5 -9.49 44.34 -0.36
CA MET A 5 -8.03 44.14 -0.51
C MET A 5 -7.64 42.65 -0.52
N ILE A 6 -6.38 42.30 -0.87
CA ILE A 6 -5.37 41.33 -0.31
C ILE A 6 -4.42 40.96 -1.49
N ARG A 7 -3.20 41.51 -1.64
CA ARG A 7 -1.88 41.24 -0.99
C ARG A 7 -1.25 39.87 -1.32
N ALA A 8 -0.11 39.98 -2.03
CA ALA A 8 1.10 39.14 -2.05
C ALA A 8 1.06 37.64 -2.42
N GLU A 9 1.76 37.37 -3.53
CA GLU A 9 2.74 36.29 -3.73
C GLU A 9 2.23 34.84 -3.73
N VAL A 10 1.90 34.37 -4.95
CA VAL A 10 1.84 32.94 -5.26
C VAL A 10 3.15 32.58 -5.93
N ASP A 11 4.11 32.13 -5.13
CA ASP A 11 5.23 31.37 -5.67
C ASP A 11 4.66 30.08 -6.27
N LYS A 12 4.90 29.90 -7.57
CA LYS A 12 4.40 28.75 -8.32
C LYS A 12 5.19 27.51 -7.90
N VAL A 13 4.66 26.75 -6.94
CA VAL A 13 5.03 25.32 -6.84
C VAL A 13 4.14 24.54 -7.79
N THR A 14 4.55 24.52 -9.04
CA THR A 14 4.18 23.46 -9.97
C THR A 14 4.95 22.20 -9.59
N GLY A 15 4.25 21.15 -9.15
CA GLY A 15 4.83 19.81 -9.08
C GLY A 15 4.50 19.03 -7.80
N ALA A 16 3.32 18.41 -7.77
CA ALA A 16 3.08 17.23 -6.93
C ALA A 16 2.20 16.22 -7.68
N SER A 17 2.52 15.99 -8.95
CA SER A 17 2.03 14.83 -9.72
C SER A 17 3.18 13.83 -9.82
N GLY A 18 3.46 13.11 -8.73
CA GLY A 18 4.52 12.11 -8.75
C GLY A 18 5.05 11.69 -7.38
N ASN A 19 4.20 11.12 -6.51
CA ASN A 19 4.69 10.15 -5.52
C ASN A 19 3.63 9.14 -5.02
N TRP A 20 2.56 8.90 -5.77
CA TRP A 20 1.55 7.89 -5.36
C TRP A 20 2.05 6.44 -5.44
N LEU A 21 3.31 6.28 -5.85
CA LEU A 21 4.09 5.06 -5.92
C LEU A 21 5.45 5.29 -5.26
N GLY A 22 5.47 6.09 -4.20
CA GLY A 22 6.58 6.02 -3.26
C GLY A 22 6.82 4.55 -2.94
N ASP A 23 8.07 4.19 -2.70
CA ASP A 23 8.29 3.01 -1.89
C ASP A 23 7.37 3.13 -0.66
N GLY A 24 6.90 2.02 -0.11
CA GLY A 24 5.98 2.07 1.04
C GLY A 24 6.61 2.65 2.31
N LEU A 25 7.63 3.52 2.23
CA LEU A 25 8.42 4.06 3.31
C LEU A 25 8.24 5.58 3.50
N ASP A 26 7.80 6.34 2.48
CA ASP A 26 7.62 7.81 2.60
C ASP A 26 6.38 8.25 3.41
N GLY A 27 5.47 7.32 3.73
CA GLY A 27 4.23 7.60 4.48
C GLY A 27 4.05 6.79 5.77
N ILE A 28 4.97 5.87 6.08
CA ILE A 28 5.01 5.13 7.36
C ILE A 28 6.17 5.65 8.22
N ALA A 29 6.46 6.95 8.10
CA ALA A 29 7.31 7.64 9.06
C ALA A 29 6.41 8.13 10.21
N GLY A 30 6.37 7.37 11.31
CA GLY A 30 6.04 7.97 12.62
C GLY A 30 4.66 7.70 13.23
N GLN A 31 4.22 6.44 13.27
CA GLN A 31 3.42 6.02 14.45
C GLN A 31 4.09 4.91 15.27
N ASP A 32 4.99 4.08 14.70
CA ASP A 32 5.77 3.09 15.48
C ASP A 32 7.23 2.90 15.03
N SER A 33 7.82 3.85 14.31
CA SER A 33 9.22 3.77 13.88
C SER A 33 10.24 3.93 15.02
N GLY A 34 9.85 3.69 16.28
CA GLY A 34 10.61 4.05 17.48
C GLY A 34 10.74 3.00 18.58
N LEU A 35 10.14 1.80 18.50
CA LEU A 35 10.21 0.82 19.60
C LEU A 35 10.58 -0.58 19.10
N TRP A 36 11.83 -0.74 18.66
CA TRP A 36 12.42 -2.08 18.61
C TRP A 36 12.50 -2.61 20.04
N VAL A 37 11.58 -3.51 20.40
CA VAL A 37 11.56 -4.12 21.74
C VAL A 37 12.62 -5.22 21.79
N PRO A 38 13.61 -5.15 22.69
CA PRO A 38 14.59 -6.21 22.84
C PRO A 38 13.91 -7.56 23.14
N GLY A 39 14.36 -8.62 22.47
CA GLY A 39 13.82 -9.97 22.66
C GLY A 39 12.69 -10.36 21.71
N ILE A 40 12.19 -9.44 20.88
CA ILE A 40 11.24 -9.75 19.81
C ILE A 40 12.01 -10.01 18.50
N ASP A 41 11.75 -11.15 17.85
CA ASP A 41 12.35 -11.48 16.56
C ASP A 41 11.52 -10.94 15.40
N TYR A 42 11.61 -9.63 15.19
CA TYR A 42 11.00 -8.95 14.03
C TYR A 42 11.53 -9.51 12.70
N MET A 43 12.78 -10.02 12.64
CA MET A 43 13.35 -10.50 11.38
C MET A 43 12.75 -11.84 10.93
N ALA A 44 12.39 -12.72 11.88
CA ALA A 44 11.66 -13.94 11.58
C ALA A 44 10.28 -13.63 10.99
N GLY A 45 9.48 -12.78 11.66
CA GLY A 45 8.16 -12.39 11.17
C GLY A 45 8.21 -11.70 9.81
N TRP A 46 9.18 -10.80 9.61
CA TRP A 46 9.34 -10.12 8.32
C TRP A 46 9.69 -11.08 7.18
N ARG A 47 10.53 -12.11 7.43
CA ARG A 47 10.89 -13.11 6.41
C ARG A 47 9.67 -13.89 5.94
N GLU A 48 8.84 -14.37 6.87
CA GLU A 48 7.59 -15.05 6.54
C GLU A 48 6.64 -14.15 5.74
N ALA A 49 6.47 -12.90 6.18
CA ALA A 49 5.68 -11.91 5.46
C ALA A 49 6.23 -11.64 4.05
N ARG A 50 7.57 -11.62 3.88
CA ARG A 50 8.22 -11.41 2.59
C ARG A 50 7.90 -12.50 1.59
N GLU A 51 7.97 -13.76 1.99
CA GLU A 51 7.63 -14.88 1.11
C GLU A 51 6.17 -14.80 0.65
N SER A 52 5.27 -14.44 1.57
CA SER A 52 3.84 -14.24 1.28
C SER A 52 3.60 -13.05 0.35
N ALA A 53 4.25 -11.91 0.60
CA ALA A 53 4.16 -10.72 -0.25
C ALA A 53 4.69 -11.00 -1.67
N ASP A 54 5.80 -11.71 -1.81
CA ASP A 54 6.36 -12.09 -3.11
C ASP A 54 5.42 -13.03 -3.88
N ARG A 55 4.76 -13.96 -3.19
CA ARG A 55 3.73 -14.82 -3.79
C ARG A 55 2.54 -14.00 -4.28
N LEU A 56 2.04 -13.06 -3.47
CA LEU A 56 0.92 -12.21 -3.85
C LEU A 56 1.28 -11.30 -5.03
N ASN A 57 2.47 -10.70 -5.04
CA ASN A 57 2.97 -9.89 -6.17
C ASN A 57 3.03 -10.70 -7.47
N ARG A 58 3.49 -11.96 -7.43
CA ARG A 58 3.46 -12.84 -8.61
C ARG A 58 2.03 -13.13 -9.07
N ALA A 59 1.07 -13.26 -8.16
CA ALA A 59 -0.34 -13.46 -8.53
C ALA A 59 -0.95 -12.21 -9.16
N LEU A 60 -0.67 -11.02 -8.61
CA LEU A 60 -1.09 -9.73 -9.17
C LEU A 60 -0.59 -9.55 -10.61
N LEU A 61 0.68 -9.85 -10.86
CA LEU A 61 1.26 -9.84 -12.21
C LEU A 61 0.52 -10.80 -13.16
N ARG A 62 0.20 -12.02 -12.71
CA ARG A 62 -0.50 -13.02 -13.53
C ARG A 62 -1.90 -12.59 -13.96
N VAL A 63 -2.57 -11.75 -13.17
CA VAL A 63 -3.91 -11.23 -13.49
C VAL A 63 -3.88 -9.84 -14.15
N GLY A 64 -2.69 -9.38 -14.54
CA GLY A 64 -2.50 -8.18 -15.36
C GLY A 64 -2.48 -6.87 -14.58
N PHE A 65 -2.05 -6.89 -13.32
CA PHE A 65 -1.60 -5.68 -12.62
C PHE A 65 -0.12 -5.45 -12.81
N GLU A 66 0.25 -4.18 -12.91
CA GLU A 66 1.64 -3.76 -12.74
C GLU A 66 1.95 -3.56 -11.25
N LEU A 67 3.17 -3.91 -10.81
CA LEU A 67 3.58 -3.69 -9.41
C LEU A 67 3.75 -2.20 -9.07
N SER A 68 3.79 -1.34 -10.09
CA SER A 68 3.67 0.11 -9.96
C SER A 68 2.21 0.59 -9.88
N ALA A 69 1.23 -0.29 -9.77
CA ALA A 69 -0.19 0.07 -9.66
C ALA A 69 -0.79 -0.52 -8.39
N VAL A 70 -0.47 -1.79 -8.12
CA VAL A 70 -0.81 -2.51 -6.88
C VAL A 70 0.36 -3.39 -6.47
N ARG A 71 0.76 -3.32 -5.20
CA ARG A 71 1.88 -4.08 -4.65
C ARG A 71 1.58 -4.55 -3.24
N ALA A 72 1.99 -5.78 -2.94
CA ALA A 72 2.10 -6.33 -1.60
C ALA A 72 3.48 -6.05 -0.99
N VAL A 73 3.50 -5.58 0.24
CA VAL A 73 4.70 -5.21 1.00
C VAL A 73 4.71 -5.96 2.32
N ALA A 74 5.85 -6.60 2.62
CA ALA A 74 6.06 -7.25 3.90
C ALA A 74 6.42 -6.25 5.00
N SER A 75 5.85 -6.46 6.17
CA SER A 75 6.03 -5.69 7.39
C SER A 75 6.04 -6.65 8.57
N THR A 76 6.40 -6.12 9.74
CA THR A 76 6.08 -6.72 11.04
C THR A 76 5.16 -5.81 11.82
N ASP A 77 4.38 -6.37 12.73
CA ASP A 77 3.68 -5.60 13.77
C ASP A 77 4.55 -5.41 15.03
N GLU A 78 3.99 -4.78 16.06
CA GLU A 78 4.66 -4.48 17.33
C GLU A 78 5.11 -5.73 18.09
N ASP A 79 4.42 -6.85 17.90
CA ASP A 79 4.72 -8.17 18.49
C ASP A 79 5.76 -8.96 17.68
N GLY A 80 6.24 -8.41 16.57
CA GLY A 80 7.18 -9.07 15.66
C GLY A 80 6.54 -10.10 14.73
N ARG A 81 5.21 -10.14 14.62
CA ARG A 81 4.52 -11.04 13.70
C ARG A 81 4.59 -10.50 12.28
N GLY A 82 4.71 -11.41 11.32
CA GLY A 82 4.70 -11.06 9.91
C GLY A 82 3.34 -10.53 9.46
N VAL A 83 3.33 -9.39 8.76
CA VAL A 83 2.13 -8.78 8.18
C VAL A 83 2.39 -8.44 6.72
N VAL A 84 1.43 -8.73 5.84
CA VAL A 84 1.44 -8.29 4.44
C VAL A 84 0.47 -7.14 4.26
N ARG A 85 0.97 -6.01 3.78
CA ARG A 85 0.17 -4.80 3.48
C ARG A 85 0.03 -4.64 1.98
N LEU A 86 -1.16 -4.30 1.51
CA LEU A 86 -1.43 -4.00 0.11
C LEU A 86 -1.48 -2.49 -0.09
N THR A 87 -0.75 -2.00 -1.09
CA THR A 87 -0.74 -0.59 -1.48
C THR A 87 -1.06 -0.50 -2.96
N GLY A 88 -1.94 0.43 -3.36
CA GLY A 88 -2.24 0.66 -4.76
C GLY A 88 -3.08 1.90 -4.98
N ARG A 89 -3.25 2.30 -6.23
CA ARG A 89 -4.16 3.40 -6.58
C ARG A 89 -5.62 2.93 -6.42
N PRO A 90 -6.55 3.82 -6.03
CA PRO A 90 -7.95 3.43 -5.79
C PRO A 90 -8.57 2.62 -6.94
N ALA A 91 -8.46 3.11 -8.18
CA ALA A 91 -9.03 2.41 -9.35
C ALA A 91 -8.44 1.00 -9.58
N ASP A 92 -7.16 0.80 -9.28
CA ASP A 92 -6.53 -0.52 -9.42
C ASP A 92 -6.94 -1.46 -8.28
N LEU A 93 -7.16 -0.92 -7.06
CA LEU A 93 -7.72 -1.69 -5.95
C LEU A 93 -9.18 -2.06 -6.19
N ASP A 94 -9.99 -1.18 -6.78
CA ASP A 94 -11.36 -1.49 -7.18
C ASP A 94 -11.39 -2.63 -8.21
N ARG A 95 -10.50 -2.57 -9.21
CA ARG A 95 -10.35 -3.67 -10.18
C ARG A 95 -9.95 -4.98 -9.50
N LEU A 96 -9.09 -4.94 -8.48
CA LEU A 96 -8.71 -6.13 -7.73
C LEU A 96 -9.90 -6.70 -6.95
N ALA A 97 -10.71 -5.84 -6.33
CA ALA A 97 -11.94 -6.26 -5.64
C ALA A 97 -12.89 -7.00 -6.59
N VAL A 98 -13.15 -6.45 -7.78
CA VAL A 98 -13.99 -7.09 -8.81
C VAL A 98 -13.47 -8.48 -9.19
N LEU A 99 -12.15 -8.67 -9.31
CA LEU A 99 -11.58 -9.99 -9.62
C LEU A 99 -11.78 -11.00 -8.49
N LEU A 100 -11.67 -10.56 -7.23
CA LEU A 100 -11.90 -11.41 -6.06
C LEU A 100 -13.39 -11.79 -5.92
N GLU A 101 -14.29 -10.84 -6.18
CA GLU A 101 -15.75 -11.05 -6.18
C GLU A 101 -16.16 -12.05 -7.26
N ALA A 102 -15.70 -11.85 -8.49
CA ALA A 102 -15.97 -12.78 -9.59
C ALA A 102 -15.46 -14.20 -9.29
N ARG A 103 -14.32 -14.32 -8.59
CA ARG A 103 -13.81 -15.63 -8.16
C ARG A 103 -14.72 -16.26 -7.10
N ALA A 104 -15.19 -15.49 -6.12
CA ALA A 104 -16.11 -15.98 -5.09
C ALA A 104 -17.43 -16.46 -5.69
N GLU A 105 -17.99 -15.74 -6.67
CA GLU A 105 -19.20 -16.15 -7.40
C GLU A 105 -18.97 -17.45 -8.18
N SER A 106 -17.80 -17.61 -8.82
CA SER A 106 -17.47 -18.83 -9.56
C SER A 106 -17.33 -20.08 -8.69
N ASP A 107 -16.91 -19.93 -7.43
CA ASP A 107 -16.83 -21.03 -6.46
C ASP A 107 -18.19 -21.33 -5.80
N GLY A 108 -19.08 -20.35 -5.72
CA GLY A 108 -20.43 -20.49 -5.17
C GLY A 108 -21.47 -21.11 -6.12
N GLY A 109 -21.14 -21.29 -7.40
CA GLY A 109 -22.02 -21.88 -8.42
C GLY A 109 -22.03 -23.43 -8.46
N ALA A 110 -21.27 -24.09 -7.59
CA ALA A 110 -21.25 -25.54 -7.44
C ALA A 110 -22.02 -25.97 -6.18
N THR A 111 -23.35 -25.87 -6.20
CA THR A 111 -24.24 -26.50 -5.22
C THR A 111 -25.37 -27.21 -5.93
#